data_AF-G8PD19-F1
#
_entry.id   AF-G8PD19-F1
#
_cell.length_a   1.000
_cell.length_b   1.000
_cell.length_c   1.000
_cell.angle_alpha   90.00
_cell.angle_beta   90.00
_cell.angle_gamma   90.00
#
_symmetry.space_group_name_H-M   'P 1'
#
loop_
_entity.id
_entity.type
_entity.pdbx_description
1 polymer ?
#
loop_
_entity_poly.entity_id
_entity_poly.type
_entity_poly.pdbx_seq_one_letter_code
_entity_poly.pdbx_strand_id
1 'polypeptide(L)'
;MMQISSVYVLKYSSSEEDSIAKLPFENDQLSNLSALVEEPKSKLLHDISSVEDDSFNFTQRYSVTLKESTTSDTDDTEKSDNSIKEKDPHIIILEEIFLELKKNIPLLDKPRAILSQDNKVLFPSVIYMVEDVKEDVSAKHLYVYPLKDSMSVRNCVGLFSRPKKLGSTDAEKLEVHEVDNGFYLPEKDCICSFHVKTVGTQQKIIKTTKVYKAFAFSELFELKKINERYAEHTIDKFIAKDDPLKLTQDKYGVSFAGNSDVEVKKVKDKVTSDELLSKSFARFRGTQNSTIQKVGIVRFKKAIKRLNEYVDSDASANFNKFNIPTIDEENKKIIVNEEQVAVFAELIQNNVVERILNNSIQIPYFNRS
;
A
#
# COMPACT_ATOMS: atom_id res chain seq x y z
N MET A 1 -10.65 21.16 6.65
CA MET A 1 -10.07 21.42 5.32
C MET A 1 -8.57 21.45 5.53
N MET A 2 -7.82 20.68 4.74
CA MET A 2 -6.37 20.55 4.92
C MET A 2 -5.68 21.75 4.28
N GLN A 3 -5.02 22.60 5.06
CA GLN A 3 -4.25 23.72 4.53
C GLN A 3 -2.83 23.27 4.23
N ILE A 4 -2.58 22.88 2.98
CA ILE A 4 -1.29 22.38 2.52
C ILE A 4 -0.29 23.53 2.47
N SER A 5 0.80 23.40 3.23
CA SER A 5 1.89 24.39 3.30
C SER A 5 3.03 24.06 2.34
N SER A 6 3.24 22.78 2.02
CA SER A 6 4.27 22.34 1.08
C SER A 6 4.00 20.94 0.56
N VAL A 7 4.58 20.63 -0.60
CA VAL A 7 4.45 19.33 -1.27
C VAL A 7 5.83 18.78 -1.59
N TYR A 8 6.03 17.49 -1.31
CA TYR A 8 7.27 16.78 -1.60
C TYR A 8 6.99 15.50 -2.37
N VAL A 9 8.00 15.01 -3.07
CA VAL A 9 8.02 13.67 -3.63
C VAL A 9 9.05 12.84 -2.88
N LEU A 10 8.73 11.57 -2.62
CA LEU A 10 9.57 10.66 -1.85
C LEU A 10 9.72 9.32 -2.60
N LYS A 11 10.97 8.88 -2.70
CA LYS A 11 11.37 7.50 -2.96
C LYS A 11 12.16 7.02 -1.74
N TYR A 12 11.50 6.21 -0.91
CA TYR A 12 12.12 5.59 0.25
C TYR A 12 13.00 4.41 -0.20
N SER A 13 14.13 4.21 0.47
CA SER A 13 14.96 3.00 0.31
C SER A 13 15.44 2.50 1.65
N SER A 14 15.32 1.19 1.89
CA SER A 14 15.87 0.57 3.09
C SER A 14 17.39 0.40 3.06
N SER A 15 18.02 0.56 1.89
CA SER A 15 19.46 0.29 1.67
C SER A 15 20.27 1.46 1.11
N GLU A 16 19.60 2.49 0.58
CA GLU A 16 20.21 3.69 0.01
C GLU A 16 19.68 4.94 0.75
N GLU A 17 20.27 6.11 0.50
CA GLU A 17 19.69 7.36 1.02
C GLU A 17 18.33 7.64 0.35
N ASP A 18 17.36 8.02 1.18
CA ASP A 18 16.04 8.42 0.73
C ASP A 18 16.15 9.58 -0.28
N SER A 19 15.48 9.45 -1.42
CA SER A 19 15.41 10.54 -2.39
C SER A 19 14.17 11.37 -2.15
N ILE A 20 14.36 12.58 -1.64
CA ILE A 20 13.29 13.53 -1.34
C ILE A 20 13.53 14.84 -2.10
N ALA A 21 12.49 15.35 -2.75
CA ALA A 21 12.53 16.65 -3.41
C ALA A 21 11.26 17.45 -3.15
N LYS A 22 11.39 18.78 -3.04
CA LYS A 22 10.27 19.70 -2.85
C LYS A 22 9.71 20.10 -4.22
N LEU A 23 8.39 20.08 -4.37
CA LEU A 23 7.75 20.59 -5.59
C LEU A 23 7.62 22.12 -5.53
N PRO A 24 7.91 22.83 -6.63
CA PRO A 24 7.95 24.30 -6.67
C PRO A 24 6.56 24.91 -6.84
N PHE A 25 5.66 24.67 -5.87
CA PHE A 25 4.33 25.29 -5.86
C PHE A 25 4.34 26.65 -5.16
N GLU A 26 3.61 27.61 -5.74
CA GLU A 26 3.31 28.89 -5.14
C GLU A 26 2.10 28.80 -4.19
N ASN A 27 1.93 29.80 -3.32
CA ASN A 27 0.88 29.81 -2.29
C ASN A 27 -0.54 29.67 -2.86
N ASP A 28 -0.84 30.31 -3.99
CA ASP A 28 -2.15 30.23 -4.64
C ASP A 28 -2.42 28.83 -5.20
N GLN A 29 -1.38 28.16 -5.71
CA GLN A 29 -1.44 26.78 -6.20
C GLN A 29 -1.66 25.80 -5.03
N LEU A 30 -0.95 25.99 -3.91
CA LEU A 30 -1.15 25.22 -2.68
C LEU A 30 -2.56 25.40 -2.10
N SER A 31 -3.10 26.60 -2.18
CA SER A 31 -4.46 26.92 -1.73
C SER A 31 -5.52 26.22 -2.58
N ASN A 32 -5.32 26.20 -3.90
CA ASN A 32 -6.18 25.43 -4.82
C ASN A 32 -6.08 23.92 -4.55
N LEU A 33 -4.88 23.39 -4.35
CA LEU A 33 -4.67 21.97 -4.02
C LEU A 33 -5.33 21.58 -2.69
N SER A 34 -5.25 22.47 -1.69
CA SER A 34 -5.89 22.30 -0.37
C SER A 34 -7.42 22.15 -0.46
N ALA A 35 -8.05 22.74 -1.48
CA ALA A 35 -9.48 22.60 -1.72
C ALA A 35 -9.87 21.29 -2.42
N LEU A 36 -8.91 20.62 -3.08
CA LEU A 36 -9.12 19.40 -3.86
C LEU A 36 -8.79 18.13 -3.07
N VAL A 37 -7.71 18.15 -2.28
CA VAL A 37 -7.24 16.97 -1.54
C VAL A 37 -8.20 16.61 -0.41
N GLU A 38 -8.69 15.36 -0.43
CA GLU A 38 -9.60 14.84 0.58
C GLU A 38 -8.86 14.46 1.86
N GLU A 39 -9.34 14.96 3.00
CA GLU A 39 -8.83 14.51 4.29
C GLU A 39 -9.21 13.05 4.54
N PRO A 40 -8.24 12.16 4.84
CA PRO A 40 -8.52 10.76 5.03
C PRO A 40 -9.42 10.53 6.25
N LYS A 41 -10.49 9.77 6.04
CA LYS A 41 -11.49 9.48 7.08
C LYS A 41 -10.83 8.77 8.26
N SER A 42 -10.86 9.37 9.45
CA SER A 42 -10.32 8.78 10.69
C SER A 42 -11.23 7.74 11.36
N LYS A 43 -12.48 7.58 10.88
CA LYS A 43 -13.41 6.57 11.41
C LYS A 43 -12.84 5.15 11.25
N LEU A 44 -13.04 4.30 12.26
CA LEU A 44 -12.64 2.89 12.30
C LEU A 44 -11.11 2.65 12.30
N LEU A 45 -10.32 3.63 12.78
CA LEU A 45 -8.94 3.36 13.14
C LEU A 45 -8.90 2.68 14.50
N HIS A 46 -8.35 1.47 14.55
CA HIS A 46 -8.05 0.80 15.81
C HIS A 46 -6.83 1.47 16.43
N ASP A 47 -6.97 1.96 17.66
CA ASP A 47 -5.86 2.57 18.39
C ASP A 47 -5.04 1.48 19.08
N ILE A 48 -3.73 1.52 18.86
CA ILE A 48 -2.81 0.49 19.30
C ILE A 48 -1.88 1.12 20.31
N SER A 49 -2.15 0.83 21.57
CA SER A 49 -1.49 1.44 22.71
C SER A 49 -0.26 0.66 23.20
N SER A 50 -0.02 -0.56 22.73
CA SER A 50 1.13 -1.40 23.09
C SER A 50 1.79 -1.98 21.84
N VAL A 51 3.13 -2.12 21.87
CA VAL A 51 3.93 -2.72 20.79
C VAL A 51 3.66 -4.23 20.68
N GLU A 52 3.12 -4.82 21.75
CA GLU A 52 2.84 -6.25 21.90
C GLU A 52 1.42 -6.64 21.47
N ASP A 53 0.44 -5.72 21.46
CA ASP A 53 -0.91 -6.01 20.98
C ASP A 53 -1.09 -5.64 19.51
N ASP A 54 -1.18 -6.67 18.67
CA ASP A 54 -2.17 -6.75 17.57
C ASP A 54 -2.20 -5.68 16.45
N SER A 55 -1.20 -4.81 16.29
CA SER A 55 -1.07 -4.00 15.05
C SER A 55 -1.02 -4.81 13.78
N PHE A 56 -0.62 -6.07 13.93
CA PHE A 56 -0.54 -7.05 12.86
C PHE A 56 -1.86 -7.81 12.63
N ASN A 57 -2.78 -7.85 13.61
CA ASN A 57 -4.09 -8.51 13.49
C ASN A 57 -5.13 -7.60 12.81
N PHE A 58 -4.97 -6.28 12.88
CA PHE A 58 -5.85 -5.32 12.20
C PHE A 58 -5.40 -5.05 10.77
N THR A 59 -5.76 -5.99 9.90
CA THR A 59 -5.33 -6.08 8.48
C THR A 59 -5.58 -4.87 7.56
N GLN A 60 -6.12 -3.73 8.02
CA GLN A 60 -6.42 -2.63 7.11
C GLN A 60 -6.04 -1.23 7.59
N ARG A 61 -6.39 -0.85 8.84
CA ARG A 61 -6.29 0.54 9.31
C ARG A 61 -6.07 0.59 10.83
N TYR A 62 -5.09 1.35 11.28
CA TYR A 62 -4.76 1.49 12.70
C TYR A 62 -4.09 2.84 12.99
N SER A 63 -4.03 3.21 14.27
CA SER A 63 -3.24 4.33 14.77
C SER A 63 -2.32 3.89 15.88
N VAL A 64 -1.14 4.52 15.94
CA VAL A 64 -0.19 4.36 17.04
C VAL A 64 0.10 5.76 17.58
N THR A 65 -0.09 5.97 18.88
CA THR A 65 0.13 7.26 19.53
C THR A 65 1.22 7.16 20.58
N LEU A 66 2.28 7.93 20.41
CA LEU A 66 3.34 8.12 21.37
C LEU A 66 3.20 9.48 22.06
N LYS A 67 3.30 9.51 23.38
CA LYS A 67 3.28 10.73 24.19
C LYS A 67 4.65 10.89 24.83
N GLU A 68 5.38 11.94 24.44
CA GLU A 68 6.67 12.31 25.01
C GLU A 68 6.49 13.57 25.89
N SER A 69 7.10 13.57 27.08
CA SER A 69 7.18 14.75 27.95
C SER A 69 8.63 15.20 28.06
N THR A 70 8.93 16.41 27.60
CA THR A 70 10.24 17.05 27.82
C THR A 70 10.20 17.80 29.14
N THR A 71 10.67 17.19 30.22
CA THR A 71 11.10 17.94 31.41
C THR A 71 12.58 18.28 31.24
N SER A 72 12.87 19.54 30.93
CA SER A 72 14.18 20.13 31.22
C SER A 72 14.18 20.49 32.71
N ASP A 73 14.93 19.75 33.53
CA ASP A 73 15.78 20.35 34.57
C ASP A 73 16.67 19.27 35.20
N THR A 74 17.90 19.70 35.43
CA THR A 74 19.03 19.06 36.09
C THR A 74 18.68 18.32 37.37
N ASP A 75 18.97 17.02 37.43
CA ASP A 75 19.73 16.45 38.55
C ASP A 75 20.28 15.08 38.14
N ASP A 76 21.61 14.96 38.22
CA ASP A 76 22.33 13.70 38.14
C ASP A 76 21.92 12.83 39.33
N THR A 77 21.11 11.80 39.10
CA THR A 77 21.20 10.51 39.80
C THR A 77 20.27 9.49 39.15
N GLU A 78 20.90 8.51 38.49
CA GLU A 78 20.43 7.12 38.38
C GLU A 78 18.92 6.92 38.15
N LYS A 79 18.42 7.40 37.02
CA LYS A 79 17.35 6.72 36.29
C LYS A 79 17.69 6.69 34.82
N SER A 80 18.50 5.70 34.44
CA SER A 80 18.41 5.07 33.13
C SER A 80 17.03 4.42 32.98
N ASP A 81 15.97 5.24 32.94
CA ASP A 81 14.62 4.81 32.64
C ASP A 81 14.59 4.45 31.15
N ASN A 82 14.91 3.19 30.85
CA ASN A 82 14.21 2.19 30.02
C ASN A 82 13.01 2.65 29.16
N SER A 83 13.02 3.86 28.61
CA SER A 83 11.94 4.48 27.83
C SER A 83 12.18 4.40 26.32
N ILE A 84 13.37 3.93 25.91
CA ILE A 84 13.58 3.29 24.60
C ILE A 84 13.03 1.85 24.68
N LYS A 85 11.78 1.68 25.14
CA LYS A 85 11.03 0.47 24.80
C LYS A 85 10.70 0.61 23.32
N GLU A 86 11.21 -0.33 22.53
CA GLU A 86 11.00 -0.51 21.09
C GLU A 86 9.94 0.41 20.50
N LYS A 87 10.33 1.59 20.01
CA LYS A 87 9.40 2.46 19.28
C LYS A 87 8.85 1.67 18.09
N ASP A 88 7.54 1.77 17.85
CA ASP A 88 6.91 1.11 16.71
C ASP A 88 7.65 1.51 15.41
N PRO A 89 8.06 0.56 14.56
CA PRO A 89 8.84 0.85 13.35
C PRO A 89 8.15 1.83 12.40
N HIS A 90 6.81 1.88 12.40
CA HIS A 90 6.04 2.84 11.61
C HIS A 90 6.19 4.28 12.13
N ILE A 91 6.32 4.45 13.45
CA ILE A 91 6.62 5.75 14.04
C ILE A 91 8.03 6.17 13.69
N ILE A 92 9.01 5.27 13.80
CA ILE A 92 10.42 5.57 13.51
C ILE A 92 10.56 6.09 12.07
N ILE A 93 10.06 5.35 11.07
CA ILE A 93 10.18 5.70 9.65
C ILE A 93 9.54 7.06 9.35
N LEU A 94 8.32 7.30 9.82
CA LEU A 94 7.63 8.57 9.56
C LEU A 94 8.23 9.74 10.34
N GLU A 95 8.76 9.49 11.55
CA GLU A 95 9.48 10.50 12.33
C GLU A 95 10.78 10.90 11.63
N GLU A 96 11.55 9.95 11.11
CA GLU A 96 12.77 10.20 10.33
C GLU A 96 12.49 11.03 9.09
N ILE A 97 11.49 10.64 8.28
CA ILE A 97 11.06 11.42 7.10
C ILE A 97 10.62 12.82 7.52
N PHE A 98 9.86 12.94 8.61
CA PHE A 98 9.40 14.23 9.11
C PHE A 98 10.55 15.13 9.57
N LEU A 99 11.61 14.57 10.16
CA LEU A 99 12.82 15.29 10.52
C LEU A 99 13.63 15.69 9.28
N GLU A 100 13.72 14.81 8.29
CA GLU A 100 14.40 15.08 7.02
C GLU A 100 13.76 16.25 6.28
N LEU A 101 12.42 16.29 6.23
CA LEU A 101 11.67 17.37 5.60
C LEU A 101 11.86 18.75 6.26
N LYS A 102 12.39 18.81 7.49
CA LYS A 102 12.77 20.07 8.14
C LYS A 102 14.15 20.58 7.71
N LYS A 103 14.98 19.72 7.10
CA LYS A 103 16.27 20.11 6.54
C LYS A 103 16.06 20.85 5.22
N ASN A 104 17.15 21.36 4.65
CA ASN A 104 17.11 22.03 3.37
C ASN A 104 16.94 20.99 2.23
N ILE A 105 15.69 20.64 1.94
CA ILE A 105 15.34 19.70 0.87
C ILE A 105 15.54 20.36 -0.50
N PRO A 106 16.22 19.69 -1.46
CA PRO A 106 16.40 20.24 -2.80
C PRO A 106 15.05 20.52 -3.47
N LEU A 107 14.95 21.69 -4.09
CA LEU A 107 13.81 22.05 -4.92
C LEU A 107 13.90 21.29 -6.24
N LEU A 108 12.80 20.69 -6.67
CA LEU A 108 12.74 20.02 -7.95
C LEU A 108 12.70 21.07 -9.07
N ASP A 109 13.74 21.11 -9.90
CA ASP A 109 13.91 22.12 -10.95
C ASP A 109 12.70 22.23 -11.90
N LYS A 110 12.07 21.09 -12.21
CA LYS A 110 10.89 21.01 -13.07
C LYS A 110 9.96 19.88 -12.59
N PRO A 111 8.63 20.06 -12.60
CA PRO A 111 7.68 19.00 -12.26
C PRO A 111 7.88 17.70 -13.05
N ARG A 112 8.35 17.77 -14.31
CA ARG A 112 8.66 16.60 -15.13
C ARG A 112 9.77 15.71 -14.56
N ALA A 113 10.65 16.25 -13.71
CA ALA A 113 11.75 15.47 -13.12
C ALA A 113 11.26 14.36 -12.17
N ILE A 114 9.96 14.29 -11.87
CA ILE A 114 9.35 13.13 -11.22
C ILE A 114 9.24 11.91 -12.14
N LEU A 115 9.47 12.07 -13.45
CA LEU A 115 9.36 11.03 -14.47
C LEU A 115 10.73 10.69 -15.06
N SER A 116 10.93 9.42 -15.39
CA SER A 116 12.05 8.95 -16.18
C SER A 116 11.92 9.37 -17.64
N GLN A 117 12.98 9.16 -18.43
CA GLN A 117 12.95 9.40 -19.87
C GLN A 117 11.86 8.60 -20.59
N ASP A 118 11.51 7.42 -20.06
CA ASP A 118 10.43 6.56 -20.58
C ASP A 118 9.02 6.92 -20.05
N ASN A 119 8.90 8.04 -19.33
CA ASN A 119 7.69 8.47 -18.59
C ASN A 119 7.26 7.50 -17.48
N LYS A 120 8.20 6.78 -16.86
CA LYS A 120 7.91 6.01 -15.64
C LYS A 120 8.06 6.91 -14.41
N VAL A 121 7.21 6.76 -13.41
CA VAL A 121 7.32 7.52 -12.17
C VAL A 121 8.60 7.13 -11.40
N LEU A 122 9.45 8.11 -11.09
CA LEU A 122 10.67 7.94 -10.31
C LEU A 122 10.43 7.98 -8.80
N PHE A 123 9.41 8.72 -8.38
CA PHE A 123 9.04 8.87 -6.96
C PHE A 123 7.70 8.19 -6.71
N PRO A 124 7.65 7.05 -6.01
CA PRO A 124 6.42 6.28 -5.81
C PRO A 124 5.40 6.98 -4.89
N SER A 125 5.77 8.09 -4.24
CA SER A 125 4.88 8.79 -3.32
C SER A 125 5.01 10.32 -3.35
N VAL A 126 3.91 10.96 -2.98
CA VAL A 126 3.82 12.41 -2.72
C VAL A 126 3.46 12.61 -1.26
N ILE A 127 4.10 13.61 -0.65
CA ILE A 127 3.87 14.03 0.72
C ILE A 127 3.23 15.42 0.71
N TYR A 128 2.08 15.55 1.34
CA TYR A 128 1.48 16.85 1.66
C TYR A 128 1.77 17.19 3.12
N MET A 129 2.44 18.32 3.31
CA MET A 129 2.64 18.91 4.63
C MET A 129 1.55 19.93 4.90
N VAL A 130 0.98 19.83 6.10
CA VAL A 130 -0.08 20.70 6.60
C VAL A 130 0.36 21.24 7.95
N GLU A 131 0.21 22.53 8.15
CA GLU A 131 0.54 23.19 9.41
C GLU A 131 -0.71 23.90 9.94
N ASP A 132 -1.08 23.61 11.19
CA ASP A 132 -2.14 24.29 11.92
C ASP A 132 -1.51 24.89 13.18
N VAL A 133 -1.41 26.21 13.20
CA VAL A 133 -0.87 26.97 14.33
C VAL A 133 -2.03 27.72 14.98
N LYS A 134 -2.39 27.29 16.19
CA LYS A 134 -3.31 28.00 17.09
C LYS A 134 -2.51 28.49 18.29
N GLU A 135 -2.98 29.55 18.94
CA GLU A 135 -2.25 30.34 19.95
C GLU A 135 -1.38 29.51 20.92
N ASP A 136 -1.87 28.38 21.44
CA ASP A 136 -1.15 27.49 22.38
C ASP A 136 -0.87 26.07 21.86
N VAL A 137 -1.13 25.82 20.58
CA VAL A 137 -0.99 24.49 19.96
C VAL A 137 -0.42 24.63 18.56
N SER A 138 0.82 24.17 18.38
CA SER A 138 1.38 23.93 17.06
C SER A 138 1.14 22.47 16.67
N ALA A 139 0.41 22.27 15.58
CA ALA A 139 0.20 20.95 14.98
C ALA A 139 0.80 20.92 13.58
N LYS A 140 1.67 19.95 13.32
CA LYS A 140 2.18 19.66 11.99
C LYS A 140 1.74 18.27 11.58
N HIS A 141 1.31 18.16 10.33
CA HIS A 141 0.75 16.95 9.79
C HIS A 141 1.41 16.64 8.45
N LEU A 142 1.82 15.39 8.32
CA LEU A 142 2.37 14.83 7.10
C LEU A 142 1.38 13.80 6.60
N TYR A 143 1.03 13.86 5.32
CA TYR A 143 0.15 12.89 4.67
C TYR A 143 0.84 12.30 3.45
N VAL A 144 0.88 10.98 3.34
CA VAL A 144 1.56 10.26 2.26
C VAL A 144 0.56 9.63 1.31
N TYR A 145 0.71 9.93 0.02
CA TYR A 145 -0.14 9.46 -1.05
C TYR A 145 0.68 8.69 -2.11
N PRO A 146 0.12 7.63 -2.72
CA PRO A 146 0.80 6.90 -3.77
C PRO A 146 0.80 7.69 -5.07
N LEU A 147 1.94 7.67 -5.76
CA LEU A 147 2.10 8.21 -7.10
C LEU A 147 2.07 7.06 -8.11
N LYS A 148 1.16 7.10 -9.09
CA LYS A 148 0.94 6.02 -10.05
C LYS A 148 1.29 6.46 -11.47
N ASP A 149 1.81 5.55 -12.28
CA ASP A 149 2.08 5.81 -13.71
C ASP A 149 0.82 6.27 -14.47
N SER A 150 -0.37 5.81 -14.07
CA SER A 150 -1.65 6.20 -14.67
C SER A 150 -2.01 7.69 -14.51
N MET A 151 -1.31 8.40 -13.63
CA MET A 151 -1.48 9.83 -13.41
C MET A 151 -0.52 10.68 -14.25
N SER A 152 0.39 10.03 -15.00
CA SER A 152 1.21 10.70 -16.00
C SER A 152 0.36 11.14 -17.18
N VAL A 153 0.61 12.35 -17.67
CA VAL A 153 -0.16 12.96 -18.75
C VAL A 153 0.77 13.20 -19.93
N ARG A 154 0.44 12.60 -21.08
CA ARG A 154 1.04 12.93 -22.37
C ARG A 154 0.05 13.79 -23.15
N ASN A 155 0.46 15.02 -23.48
CA ASN A 155 -0.28 16.01 -24.27
C ASN A 155 -1.78 16.11 -23.93
N CYS A 156 -2.11 16.81 -22.84
CA CYS A 156 -3.49 17.27 -22.64
C CYS A 156 -3.63 18.69 -23.20
N VAL A 157 -4.31 18.79 -24.35
CA VAL A 157 -4.97 20.03 -24.77
C VAL A 157 -6.35 20.05 -24.11
N GLY A 158 -6.50 20.88 -23.08
CA GLY A 158 -7.80 21.30 -22.55
C GLY A 158 -8.20 20.74 -21.18
N LEU A 159 -8.37 21.67 -20.23
CA LEU A 159 -9.59 21.90 -19.42
C LEU A 159 -9.26 22.30 -17.97
N PHE A 160 -8.81 23.54 -17.79
CA PHE A 160 -9.02 24.26 -16.53
C PHE A 160 -9.57 25.66 -16.81
N SER A 161 -10.86 25.71 -17.14
CA SER A 161 -11.66 26.91 -16.93
C SER A 161 -12.98 26.47 -16.31
N ARG A 162 -13.23 26.87 -15.07
CA ARG A 162 -14.54 26.67 -14.43
C ARG A 162 -15.62 27.26 -15.34
N PRO A 163 -16.71 26.56 -15.67
CA PRO A 163 -17.85 27.22 -16.30
C PRO A 163 -18.41 28.25 -15.31
N LYS A 164 -18.51 29.50 -15.77
CA LYS A 164 -19.14 30.60 -15.03
C LYS A 164 -20.59 30.20 -14.69
N LYS A 165 -21.05 30.55 -13.48
CA LYS A 165 -22.49 30.69 -13.24
C LYS A 165 -23.01 31.76 -14.21
N LEU A 166 -24.09 31.46 -14.93
CA LEU A 166 -24.78 32.40 -15.81
C LEU A 166 -24.98 33.75 -15.09
N GLY A 167 -24.38 34.84 -15.60
CA GLY A 167 -24.63 36.20 -15.11
C GLY A 167 -23.43 37.11 -14.80
N SER A 168 -22.18 36.71 -15.04
CA SER A 168 -21.02 37.60 -14.84
C SER A 168 -20.42 38.05 -16.17
N THR A 169 -20.15 39.35 -16.31
CA THR A 169 -19.84 40.07 -17.57
C THR A 169 -18.38 40.08 -18.02
N ASP A 170 -17.42 39.59 -17.23
CA ASP A 170 -16.01 39.59 -17.65
C ASP A 170 -15.60 38.29 -18.35
N ALA A 171 -15.36 38.36 -19.67
CA ALA A 171 -14.82 37.24 -20.43
C ALA A 171 -13.30 37.16 -20.22
N GLU A 172 -12.83 36.32 -19.30
CA GLU A 172 -11.43 35.88 -19.32
C GLU A 172 -11.21 35.00 -20.55
N LYS A 173 -10.15 35.30 -21.31
CA LYS A 173 -9.67 34.45 -22.39
C LYS A 173 -9.36 33.07 -21.80
N LEU A 174 -9.94 32.02 -22.39
CA LEU A 174 -9.46 30.65 -22.21
C LEU A 174 -8.00 30.59 -22.71
N GLU A 175 -7.04 30.68 -21.80
CA GLU A 175 -5.66 30.33 -22.12
C GLU A 175 -5.56 28.80 -22.19
N VAL A 176 -5.42 28.30 -23.42
CA VAL A 176 -5.12 26.89 -23.69
C VAL A 176 -3.65 26.68 -23.36
N HIS A 177 -3.36 26.17 -22.16
CA HIS A 177 -2.03 25.66 -21.86
C HIS A 177 -1.96 24.22 -22.37
N GLU A 178 -1.19 24.02 -23.43
CA GLU A 178 -0.74 22.69 -23.85
C GLU A 178 0.26 22.20 -22.80
N VAL A 179 -0.16 21.21 -21.99
CA VAL A 179 0.72 20.60 -21.00
C VAL A 179 1.44 19.43 -21.65
N ASP A 180 2.61 19.71 -22.21
CA ASP A 180 3.52 18.70 -22.73
C ASP A 180 4.25 18.01 -21.56
N ASN A 181 3.79 16.81 -21.18
CA ASN A 181 4.37 15.95 -20.13
C ASN A 181 4.12 16.48 -18.71
N GLY A 182 2.86 16.48 -18.30
CA GLY A 182 2.40 16.83 -16.94
C GLY A 182 2.10 15.62 -16.08
N PHE A 183 1.68 15.87 -14.84
CA PHE A 183 1.29 14.83 -13.90
C PHE A 183 0.19 15.31 -12.96
N TYR A 184 -0.84 14.49 -12.72
CA TYR A 184 -1.90 14.78 -11.76
C TYR A 184 -1.52 14.36 -10.35
N LEU A 185 -1.46 15.30 -9.42
CA LEU A 185 -1.22 14.98 -8.02
C LEU A 185 -2.39 14.17 -7.41
N PRO A 186 -2.11 13.20 -6.53
CA PRO A 186 -3.15 12.38 -5.92
C PRO A 186 -4.00 13.19 -4.93
N GLU A 187 -5.30 13.25 -5.19
CA GLU A 187 -6.27 13.96 -4.32
C GLU A 187 -6.92 13.05 -3.26
N LYS A 188 -6.86 11.73 -3.48
CA LYS A 188 -7.51 10.70 -2.65
C LYS A 188 -6.54 9.56 -2.39
N ASP A 189 -6.97 8.59 -1.60
CA ASP A 189 -6.25 7.33 -1.38
C ASP A 189 -4.99 7.42 -0.50
N CYS A 190 -4.97 8.35 0.47
CA CYS A 190 -3.93 8.47 1.49
C CYS A 190 -3.56 7.11 2.11
N ILE A 191 -2.26 6.82 2.20
CA ILE A 191 -1.71 5.57 2.75
C ILE A 191 -1.55 5.70 4.26
N CYS A 192 -0.93 6.78 4.71
CA CYS A 192 -0.66 7.06 6.11
C CYS A 192 -0.54 8.56 6.37
N SER A 193 -0.65 8.92 7.65
CA SER A 193 -0.33 10.26 8.13
C SER A 193 0.46 10.21 9.42
N PHE A 194 1.30 11.23 9.61
CA PHE A 194 2.05 11.47 10.83
C PHE A 194 1.67 12.82 11.40
N HIS A 195 1.22 12.84 12.64
CA HIS A 195 0.76 14.04 13.32
C HIS A 195 1.66 14.32 14.51
N VAL A 196 2.31 15.49 14.51
CA VAL A 196 3.05 15.99 15.66
C VAL A 196 2.28 17.16 16.25
N LYS A 197 1.86 17.04 17.50
CA LYS A 197 1.15 18.08 18.24
C LYS A 197 1.94 18.44 19.48
N THR A 198 2.29 19.72 19.60
CA THR A 198 2.91 20.27 20.82
C THR A 198 1.81 20.95 21.64
N VAL A 199 1.71 20.62 22.93
CA VAL A 199 0.65 21.13 23.82
C VAL A 199 1.23 21.75 25.09
N GLY A 200 0.84 23.00 25.35
CA GLY A 200 1.11 23.73 26.60
C GLY A 200 2.54 24.23 26.78
N THR A 201 2.76 24.99 27.86
CA THR A 201 4.06 25.59 28.24
C THR A 201 5.16 24.58 28.56
N GLN A 202 4.80 23.35 28.93
CA GLN A 202 5.73 22.25 29.25
C GLN A 202 6.14 21.41 28.02
N GLN A 203 5.86 21.87 26.79
CA GLN A 203 6.26 21.21 25.54
C GLN A 203 5.94 19.70 25.48
N LYS A 204 4.74 19.28 25.90
CA LYS A 204 4.34 17.87 25.69
C LYS A 204 4.19 17.61 24.20
N ILE A 205 4.96 16.67 23.66
CA ILE A 205 4.96 16.30 22.25
C ILE A 205 4.14 15.02 22.10
N ILE A 206 3.03 15.11 21.37
CA ILE A 206 2.21 13.96 21.01
C ILE A 206 2.49 13.64 19.54
N LYS A 207 3.01 12.45 19.28
CA LYS A 207 3.25 11.91 17.94
C LYS A 207 2.22 10.83 17.66
N THR A 208 1.46 10.97 16.59
CA THR A 208 0.46 9.98 16.19
C THR A 208 0.69 9.57 14.73
N THR A 209 0.99 8.30 14.52
CA THR A 209 0.97 7.67 13.19
C THR A 209 -0.41 7.08 12.96
N LYS A 210 -1.02 7.38 11.81
CA LYS A 210 -2.23 6.72 11.34
C LYS A 210 -1.93 6.01 10.04
N VAL A 211 -2.18 4.71 9.99
CA VAL A 211 -2.04 3.91 8.78
C VAL A 211 -3.43 3.59 8.27
N TYR A 212 -3.75 4.10 7.08
CA TYR A 212 -5.06 3.91 6.43
C TYR A 212 -5.06 2.74 5.45
N LYS A 213 -3.89 2.36 4.93
CA LYS A 213 -3.69 1.23 4.01
C LYS A 213 -2.42 0.47 4.39
N ALA A 214 -2.53 -0.45 5.34
CA ALA A 214 -1.38 -1.14 5.93
C ALA A 214 -0.47 -1.82 4.90
N PHE A 215 -1.04 -2.61 3.99
CA PHE A 215 -0.26 -3.26 2.94
C PHE A 215 0.46 -2.26 2.01
N ALA A 216 -0.22 -1.18 1.59
CA ALA A 216 0.41 -0.16 0.74
C ALA A 216 1.52 0.61 1.48
N PHE A 217 1.38 0.77 2.81
CA PHE A 217 2.44 1.30 3.66
C PHE A 217 3.65 0.36 3.65
N SER A 218 3.44 -0.94 3.90
CA SER A 218 4.53 -1.93 3.92
C SER A 218 5.24 -2.05 2.57
N GLU A 219 4.53 -1.91 1.45
CA GLU A 219 5.15 -1.86 0.12
C GLU A 219 5.95 -0.58 -0.10
N LEU A 220 5.42 0.58 0.31
CA LEU A 220 6.09 1.86 0.12
C LEU A 220 7.39 1.97 0.94
N PHE A 221 7.41 1.38 2.14
CA PHE A 221 8.54 1.44 3.07
C PHE A 221 9.33 0.12 3.17
N GLU A 222 9.19 -0.77 2.18
CA GLU A 222 9.97 -2.01 2.03
C GLU A 222 9.96 -2.94 3.27
N LEU A 223 8.85 -3.00 4.00
CA LEU A 223 8.75 -3.76 5.26
C LEU A 223 8.49 -5.25 5.03
N LYS A 224 9.53 -6.00 4.62
CA LYS A 224 9.45 -7.43 4.26
C LYS A 224 8.79 -8.32 5.30
N LYS A 225 9.21 -8.22 6.57
CA LYS A 225 8.64 -8.99 7.70
C LYS A 225 7.15 -8.78 7.87
N ILE A 226 6.63 -7.61 7.48
CA ILE A 226 5.20 -7.30 7.58
C ILE A 226 4.44 -8.00 6.44
N ASN A 227 5.00 -8.03 5.23
CA ASN A 227 4.42 -8.79 4.12
C ASN A 227 4.34 -10.28 4.44
N GLU A 228 5.39 -10.85 5.05
CA GLU A 228 5.40 -12.25 5.50
C GLU A 228 4.26 -12.54 6.49
N ARG A 229 4.10 -11.70 7.52
CA ARG A 229 2.99 -11.84 8.49
C ARG A 229 1.61 -11.72 7.84
N TYR A 230 1.42 -10.79 6.90
CA TYR A 230 0.15 -10.68 6.17
C TYR A 230 -0.12 -11.89 5.28
N ALA A 231 0.92 -12.48 4.68
CA ALA A 231 0.81 -13.69 3.90
C ALA A 231 0.40 -14.89 4.79
N GLU A 232 1.07 -15.07 5.93
CA GLU A 232 0.73 -16.12 6.91
C GLU A 232 -0.72 -16.00 7.40
N HIS A 233 -1.13 -14.79 7.79
CA HIS A 233 -2.49 -14.54 8.25
C HIS A 233 -3.53 -14.80 7.13
N THR A 234 -3.18 -14.57 5.87
CA THR A 234 -4.06 -14.91 4.73
C THR A 234 -4.19 -16.42 4.57
N ILE A 235 -3.10 -17.17 4.74
CA ILE A 235 -3.11 -18.64 4.77
C ILE A 235 -3.99 -19.14 5.92
N ASP A 236 -3.85 -18.57 7.12
CA ASP A 236 -4.66 -18.93 8.28
C ASP A 236 -6.16 -18.67 8.05
N LYS A 237 -6.50 -17.57 7.36
CA LYS A 237 -7.89 -17.28 7.00
C LYS A 237 -8.50 -18.31 6.04
N PHE A 238 -7.71 -18.93 5.16
CA PHE A 238 -8.24 -20.00 4.30
C PHE A 238 -8.67 -21.24 5.09
N ILE A 239 -7.99 -21.53 6.20
CA ILE A 239 -8.22 -22.71 7.04
C ILE A 239 -8.96 -22.41 8.35
N ALA A 240 -9.40 -21.16 8.55
CA ALA A 240 -10.10 -20.76 9.75
C ALA A 240 -11.35 -21.61 9.98
N LYS A 241 -11.58 -22.02 11.23
CA LYS A 241 -12.77 -22.81 11.62
C LYS A 241 -14.04 -21.96 11.53
N ASP A 242 -13.93 -20.72 12.00
CA ASP A 242 -15.00 -19.75 12.03
C ASP A 242 -14.86 -18.79 10.84
N ASP A 243 -15.68 -19.01 9.82
CA ASP A 243 -15.71 -18.25 8.56
C ASP A 243 -14.41 -18.31 7.72
N PRO A 244 -14.08 -19.49 7.15
CA PRO A 244 -12.93 -19.61 6.25
C PRO A 244 -13.11 -18.77 4.99
N LEU A 245 -11.99 -18.25 4.50
CA LEU A 245 -11.93 -17.56 3.22
C LEU A 245 -12.25 -18.55 2.09
N LYS A 246 -13.36 -18.29 1.39
CA LYS A 246 -13.79 -19.10 0.25
C LYS A 246 -13.39 -18.42 -1.05
N LEU A 247 -13.17 -19.21 -2.10
CA LEU A 247 -12.87 -18.74 -3.45
C LEU A 247 -14.05 -19.03 -4.38
N THR A 248 -14.04 -18.40 -5.55
CA THR A 248 -15.05 -18.55 -6.62
C THR A 248 -16.44 -18.05 -6.22
N GLN A 249 -17.27 -17.78 -7.24
CA GLN A 249 -18.68 -17.44 -7.01
C GLN A 249 -19.43 -18.54 -6.25
N ASP A 250 -19.01 -19.80 -6.46
CA ASP A 250 -19.59 -20.99 -5.84
C ASP A 250 -19.06 -21.27 -4.43
N LYS A 251 -18.21 -20.38 -3.89
CA LYS A 251 -17.69 -20.41 -2.51
C LYS A 251 -16.99 -21.72 -2.13
N TYR A 252 -16.08 -22.18 -2.98
CA TYR A 252 -15.21 -23.33 -2.69
C TYR A 252 -14.20 -22.96 -1.59
N GLY A 253 -14.04 -23.85 -0.60
CA GLY A 253 -13.01 -23.70 0.42
C GLY A 253 -11.62 -24.02 -0.13
N VAL A 254 -10.58 -23.60 0.58
CA VAL A 254 -9.19 -24.02 0.28
C VAL A 254 -8.73 -24.94 1.40
N SER A 255 -8.05 -26.02 1.04
CA SER A 255 -7.43 -26.92 2.00
C SER A 255 -5.97 -27.14 1.64
N PHE A 256 -5.10 -26.98 2.62
CA PHE A 256 -3.69 -27.25 2.44
C PHE A 256 -3.41 -28.70 2.85
N ALA A 257 -3.39 -29.60 1.86
CA ALA A 257 -3.10 -31.03 1.97
C ALA A 257 -3.87 -31.83 3.06
N GLY A 258 -5.02 -31.35 3.53
CA GLY A 258 -5.79 -31.99 4.62
C GLY A 258 -5.78 -31.19 5.93
N ASN A 259 -5.20 -29.99 5.91
CA ASN A 259 -5.11 -29.05 7.04
C ASN A 259 -4.33 -29.62 8.23
N SER A 260 -3.37 -30.51 7.99
CA SER A 260 -2.40 -30.91 9.00
C SER A 260 -1.51 -29.73 9.36
N ASP A 261 -1.27 -29.50 10.65
CA ASP A 261 -0.41 -28.40 11.13
C ASP A 261 0.99 -28.43 10.48
N VAL A 262 1.51 -29.63 10.21
CA VAL A 262 2.82 -29.83 9.58
C VAL A 262 2.84 -29.33 8.14
N GLU A 263 1.77 -29.57 7.38
CA GLU A 263 1.69 -29.21 5.97
C GLU A 263 1.36 -27.73 5.78
N VAL A 264 0.49 -27.19 6.63
CA VAL A 264 0.23 -25.75 6.69
C VAL A 264 1.52 -25.00 7.00
N LYS A 265 2.33 -25.48 7.94
CA LYS A 265 3.63 -24.86 8.26
C LYS A 265 4.58 -24.87 7.06
N LYS A 266 4.70 -25.98 6.34
CA LYS A 266 5.51 -26.03 5.11
C LYS A 266 5.04 -25.05 4.05
N VAL A 267 3.72 -24.90 3.88
CA VAL A 267 3.14 -23.91 2.97
C VAL A 267 3.51 -22.48 3.41
N LYS A 268 3.39 -22.17 4.71
CA LYS A 268 3.81 -20.86 5.24
C LYS A 268 5.29 -20.59 4.99
N ASP A 269 6.16 -21.53 5.35
CA ASP A 269 7.62 -21.41 5.15
C ASP A 269 7.98 -21.21 3.66
N LYS A 270 7.25 -21.88 2.75
CA LYS A 270 7.43 -21.70 1.30
C LYS A 270 6.97 -20.32 0.81
N VAL A 271 5.86 -19.81 1.35
CA VAL A 271 5.33 -18.49 0.98
C VAL A 271 6.19 -17.36 1.53
N THR A 272 6.71 -17.48 2.75
CA THR A 272 7.54 -16.45 3.39
C THR A 272 8.97 -16.43 2.85
N SER A 273 9.50 -17.57 2.41
CA SER A 273 10.84 -17.63 1.78
C SER A 273 10.93 -17.02 0.38
N ASP A 274 9.81 -16.84 -0.34
CA ASP A 274 9.77 -16.18 -1.64
C ASP A 274 9.04 -14.83 -1.56
N GLU A 275 9.77 -13.74 -1.82
CA GLU A 275 9.23 -12.38 -1.75
C GLU A 275 8.01 -12.16 -2.66
N LEU A 276 7.97 -12.78 -3.85
CA LEU A 276 6.86 -12.65 -4.78
C LEU A 276 5.63 -13.41 -4.26
N LEU A 277 5.81 -14.59 -3.66
CA LEU A 277 4.70 -15.34 -3.05
C LEU A 277 4.16 -14.59 -1.84
N SER A 278 5.04 -14.15 -0.94
CA SER A 278 4.70 -13.34 0.24
C SER A 278 3.86 -12.13 -0.15
N LYS A 279 4.31 -11.32 -1.12
CA LYS A 279 3.52 -10.18 -1.65
C LYS A 279 2.17 -10.61 -2.21
N SER A 280 2.09 -11.79 -2.81
CA SER A 280 0.89 -12.23 -3.51
C SER A 280 -0.22 -12.69 -2.59
N PHE A 281 0.14 -13.45 -1.56
CA PHE A 281 -0.79 -13.80 -0.49
C PHE A 281 -1.16 -12.57 0.35
N ALA A 282 -0.21 -11.70 0.70
CA ALA A 282 -0.48 -10.49 1.46
C ALA A 282 -1.47 -9.51 0.76
N ARG A 283 -1.48 -9.48 -0.58
CA ARG A 283 -2.42 -8.68 -1.37
C ARG A 283 -3.84 -9.26 -1.40
N PHE A 284 -4.00 -10.55 -1.16
CA PHE A 284 -5.27 -11.21 -1.36
C PHE A 284 -6.25 -10.89 -0.23
N ARG A 285 -7.36 -10.23 -0.57
CA ARG A 285 -8.40 -9.85 0.41
C ARG A 285 -9.66 -10.70 0.35
N GLY A 286 -9.79 -11.54 -0.67
CA GLY A 286 -10.96 -12.37 -0.92
C GLY A 286 -12.31 -11.65 -0.86
N THR A 287 -12.37 -10.35 -1.18
CA THR A 287 -13.62 -9.58 -1.17
C THR A 287 -14.45 -9.89 -2.40
N GLN A 288 -15.76 -9.59 -2.39
CA GLN A 288 -16.64 -9.77 -3.56
C GLN A 288 -16.14 -9.07 -4.83
N ASN A 289 -15.29 -8.05 -4.68
CA ASN A 289 -14.69 -7.33 -5.79
C ASN A 289 -13.48 -8.05 -6.39
N SER A 290 -12.85 -8.97 -5.65
CA SER A 290 -11.78 -9.82 -6.16
C SER A 290 -12.31 -10.67 -7.31
N THR A 291 -11.67 -10.59 -8.46
CA THR A 291 -12.20 -11.21 -9.68
C THR A 291 -12.28 -12.73 -9.59
N ILE A 292 -11.38 -13.40 -8.85
CA ILE A 292 -11.52 -14.84 -8.57
C ILE A 292 -12.86 -15.17 -7.89
N GLN A 293 -13.44 -14.27 -7.08
CA GLN A 293 -14.76 -14.44 -6.48
C GLN A 293 -15.91 -14.25 -7.48
N LYS A 294 -15.65 -13.64 -8.63
CA LYS A 294 -16.60 -13.48 -9.74
C LYS A 294 -16.53 -14.64 -10.74
N VAL A 295 -15.46 -15.44 -10.69
CA VAL A 295 -15.31 -16.63 -11.53
C VAL A 295 -16.09 -17.78 -10.91
N GLY A 296 -17.05 -18.33 -11.66
CA GLY A 296 -17.71 -19.58 -11.28
C GLY A 296 -16.78 -20.78 -11.42
N ILE A 297 -17.02 -21.83 -10.63
CA ILE A 297 -16.18 -23.03 -10.55
C ILE A 297 -16.01 -23.71 -11.91
N VAL A 298 -17.03 -23.67 -12.78
CA VAL A 298 -16.96 -24.25 -14.12
C VAL A 298 -15.84 -23.59 -14.95
N ARG A 299 -15.72 -22.27 -14.87
CA ARG A 299 -14.66 -21.53 -15.55
C ARG A 299 -13.30 -21.78 -14.90
N PHE A 300 -13.26 -21.86 -13.57
CA PHE A 300 -12.05 -22.18 -12.83
C PHE A 300 -11.51 -23.59 -13.19
N LYS A 301 -12.38 -24.60 -13.23
CA LYS A 301 -12.07 -25.96 -13.72
C LYS A 301 -11.53 -25.95 -15.14
N LYS A 302 -12.13 -25.16 -16.04
CA LYS A 302 -11.65 -25.03 -17.42
C LYS A 302 -10.24 -24.44 -17.48
N ALA A 303 -9.92 -23.47 -16.60
CA ALA A 303 -8.57 -22.94 -16.48
C ALA A 303 -7.58 -23.99 -15.97
N ILE A 304 -7.91 -24.75 -14.92
CA ILE A 304 -7.08 -25.86 -14.41
C ILE A 304 -6.87 -26.94 -15.48
N LYS A 305 -7.91 -27.30 -16.23
CA LYS A 305 -7.80 -28.26 -17.34
C LYS A 305 -6.86 -27.77 -18.42
N ARG A 306 -6.98 -26.50 -18.82
CA ARG A 306 -6.07 -25.89 -19.80
C ARG A 306 -4.63 -25.82 -19.32
N LEU A 307 -4.39 -25.57 -18.03
CA LEU A 307 -3.04 -25.63 -17.47
C LEU A 307 -2.45 -27.03 -17.59
N ASN A 308 -3.24 -28.07 -17.31
CA ASN A 308 -2.79 -29.46 -17.50
C ASN A 308 -2.51 -29.79 -18.99
N GLU A 309 -3.38 -29.34 -19.89
CA GLU A 309 -3.20 -29.50 -21.35
C GLU A 309 -1.97 -28.75 -21.88
N TYR A 310 -1.67 -27.57 -21.33
CA TYR A 310 -0.49 -26.78 -21.69
C TYR A 310 0.81 -27.50 -21.31
N VAL A 311 0.89 -28.06 -20.10
CA VAL A 311 2.05 -28.86 -19.66
C VAL A 311 2.25 -30.11 -20.54
N ASP A 312 1.16 -30.71 -21.04
CA ASP A 312 1.25 -31.87 -21.93
C ASP A 312 1.69 -31.52 -23.36
N SER A 313 1.39 -30.30 -23.82
CA SER A 313 1.56 -29.90 -25.23
C SER A 313 2.79 -29.05 -25.49
N ASP A 314 3.30 -28.34 -24.48
CA ASP A 314 4.43 -27.44 -24.62
C ASP A 314 5.61 -27.88 -23.73
N ALA A 315 6.67 -28.37 -24.37
CA ALA A 315 7.91 -28.79 -23.71
C ALA A 315 8.68 -27.61 -23.06
N SER A 316 8.30 -26.36 -23.34
CA SER A 316 8.85 -25.15 -22.71
C SER A 316 8.08 -24.72 -21.45
N ALA A 317 7.06 -25.48 -21.02
CA ALA A 317 6.38 -25.22 -19.76
C ALA A 317 7.35 -25.35 -18.59
N ASN A 318 7.55 -24.26 -17.85
CA ASN A 318 8.48 -24.23 -16.73
C ASN A 318 7.90 -24.86 -15.44
N PHE A 319 6.75 -25.53 -15.51
CA PHE A 319 6.07 -26.17 -14.39
C PHE A 319 5.39 -27.48 -14.83
N ASN A 320 5.12 -28.36 -13.87
CA ASN A 320 4.58 -29.70 -14.13
C ASN A 320 3.14 -29.84 -13.61
N LYS A 321 2.48 -30.94 -14.00
CA LYS A 321 1.12 -31.26 -13.53
C LYS A 321 1.01 -31.34 -12.01
N PHE A 322 2.05 -31.83 -11.33
CA PHE A 322 2.05 -31.92 -9.86
C PHE A 322 2.03 -30.55 -9.18
N ASN A 323 2.46 -29.48 -9.88
CA ASN A 323 2.39 -28.10 -9.38
C ASN A 323 1.00 -27.46 -9.56
N ILE A 324 0.05 -28.13 -10.23
CA ILE A 324 -1.28 -27.58 -10.48
C ILE A 324 -2.24 -28.00 -9.35
N PRO A 325 -2.97 -27.06 -8.71
CA PRO A 325 -3.95 -27.37 -7.68
C PRO A 325 -5.06 -28.31 -8.17
N THR A 326 -5.60 -29.11 -7.26
CA THR A 326 -6.70 -30.04 -7.55
C THR A 326 -8.01 -29.54 -6.95
N ILE A 327 -9.13 -29.93 -7.56
CA ILE A 327 -10.47 -29.54 -7.12
C ILE A 327 -11.21 -30.80 -6.68
N ASP A 328 -11.58 -30.85 -5.41
CA ASP A 328 -12.47 -31.84 -4.82
C ASP A 328 -13.91 -31.31 -4.91
N GLU A 329 -14.69 -31.91 -5.80
CA GLU A 329 -16.07 -31.52 -6.07
C GLU A 329 -17.02 -31.97 -4.96
N GLU A 330 -16.76 -33.12 -4.34
CA GLU A 330 -17.63 -33.71 -3.32
C GLU A 330 -17.60 -32.87 -2.05
N ASN A 331 -16.40 -32.44 -1.64
CA ASN A 331 -16.21 -31.62 -0.45
C ASN A 331 -16.20 -30.11 -0.74
N LYS A 332 -16.36 -29.71 -2.01
CA LYS A 332 -16.26 -28.31 -2.49
C LYS A 332 -14.98 -27.61 -2.02
N LYS A 333 -13.84 -28.27 -2.23
CA LYS A 333 -12.51 -27.78 -1.79
C LYS A 333 -11.54 -27.68 -2.95
N ILE A 334 -10.66 -26.69 -2.90
CA ILE A 334 -9.46 -26.61 -3.72
C ILE A 334 -8.30 -27.09 -2.84
N ILE A 335 -7.66 -28.18 -3.24
CA ILE A 335 -6.57 -28.80 -2.50
C ILE A 335 -5.25 -28.28 -3.05
N VAL A 336 -4.42 -27.75 -2.16
CA VAL A 336 -3.13 -27.12 -2.46
C VAL A 336 -2.05 -27.70 -1.57
N ASN A 337 -1.00 -28.28 -2.15
CA ASN A 337 0.18 -28.73 -1.44
C ASN A 337 1.32 -27.72 -1.59
N GLU A 338 2.44 -27.92 -0.89
CA GLU A 338 3.64 -27.06 -0.93
C GLU A 338 4.09 -26.75 -2.37
N GLU A 339 4.17 -27.77 -3.22
CA GLU A 339 4.60 -27.65 -4.63
C GLU A 339 3.59 -26.92 -5.52
N GLN A 340 2.35 -26.74 -5.07
CA GLN A 340 1.25 -26.14 -5.82
C GLN A 340 1.02 -24.67 -5.45
N VAL A 341 1.67 -24.19 -4.38
CA VAL A 341 1.51 -22.83 -3.84
C VAL A 341 1.79 -21.76 -4.89
N ALA A 342 2.81 -21.93 -5.73
CA ALA A 342 3.18 -20.94 -6.74
C ALA A 342 2.11 -20.77 -7.82
N VAL A 343 1.59 -21.87 -8.37
CA VAL A 343 0.49 -21.82 -9.34
C VAL A 343 -0.78 -21.30 -8.67
N PHE A 344 -1.05 -21.69 -7.43
CA PHE A 344 -2.19 -21.20 -6.67
C PHE A 344 -2.11 -19.68 -6.43
N ALA A 345 -0.95 -19.13 -6.11
CA ALA A 345 -0.71 -17.69 -5.93
C ALA A 345 -1.09 -16.88 -7.19
N GLU A 346 -0.77 -17.38 -8.39
CA GLU A 346 -1.20 -16.75 -9.64
C GLU A 346 -2.71 -16.82 -9.86
N LEU A 347 -3.30 -17.97 -9.54
CA LEU A 347 -4.74 -18.16 -9.69
C LEU A 347 -5.54 -17.21 -8.81
N ILE A 348 -5.09 -16.94 -7.58
CA ILE A 348 -5.75 -15.98 -6.67
C ILE A 348 -5.53 -14.51 -7.12
N GLN A 349 -4.41 -14.19 -7.76
CA GLN A 349 -4.13 -12.84 -8.28
C GLN A 349 -4.88 -12.50 -9.58
N ASN A 350 -5.55 -13.48 -10.17
CA ASN A 350 -6.49 -13.33 -11.28
C ASN A 350 -5.91 -12.80 -12.61
N ASN A 351 -4.65 -12.37 -12.68
CA ASN A 351 -4.03 -12.10 -13.98
C ASN A 351 -4.00 -13.37 -14.85
N VAL A 352 -3.98 -14.55 -14.24
CA VAL A 352 -3.72 -15.81 -14.93
C VAL A 352 -4.99 -16.55 -15.35
N VAL A 353 -6.11 -16.53 -14.59
CA VAL A 353 -7.34 -17.25 -15.01
C VAL A 353 -7.91 -16.69 -16.32
N GLU A 354 -8.02 -15.37 -16.46
CA GLU A 354 -8.51 -14.73 -17.69
C GLU A 354 -7.52 -14.88 -18.85
N ARG A 355 -6.21 -14.78 -18.57
CA ARG A 355 -5.15 -15.00 -19.57
C ARG A 355 -5.05 -16.45 -20.05
N ILE A 356 -5.22 -17.43 -19.15
CA ILE A 356 -5.34 -18.86 -19.51
C ILE A 356 -6.59 -19.09 -20.35
N LEU A 357 -7.70 -18.41 -20.03
CA LEU A 357 -8.92 -18.51 -20.81
C LEU A 357 -8.80 -17.84 -22.21
N ASN A 358 -7.85 -16.91 -22.38
CA ASN A 358 -7.57 -16.19 -23.62
C ASN A 358 -6.28 -16.65 -24.36
N ASN A 359 -5.71 -17.81 -24.02
CA ASN A 359 -4.51 -18.41 -24.62
C ASN A 359 -3.18 -17.63 -24.46
N SER A 360 -3.08 -16.71 -23.49
CA SER A 360 -1.82 -16.03 -23.15
C SER A 360 -1.26 -16.54 -21.82
N ILE A 361 -0.94 -17.84 -21.74
CA ILE A 361 -0.48 -18.47 -20.50
C ILE A 361 0.96 -18.03 -20.21
N GLN A 362 1.14 -17.10 -19.30
CA GLN A 362 2.42 -16.84 -18.65
C GLN A 362 2.20 -17.02 -17.14
N ILE A 363 2.96 -17.93 -16.52
CA ILE A 363 3.06 -18.08 -15.06
C ILE A 363 4.42 -17.51 -14.65
N PRO A 364 4.49 -16.24 -14.21
CA PRO A 364 5.75 -15.54 -13.93
C PRO A 364 6.70 -16.25 -12.97
N TYR A 365 6.18 -17.02 -12.00
CA TYR A 365 7.00 -17.68 -10.97
C TYR A 365 8.01 -18.70 -11.51
N PHE A 366 7.77 -19.26 -12.69
CA PHE A 366 8.66 -20.26 -13.29
C PHE A 366 9.52 -19.72 -14.42
N ASN A 367 9.40 -18.43 -14.80
CA ASN A 367 10.19 -17.81 -15.86
C ASN A 367 11.59 -17.34 -15.41
N ARG A 368 12.12 -17.89 -14.31
CA ARG A 368 13.48 -17.61 -13.85
C ARG A 368 14.41 -18.71 -14.36
N SER A 369 14.96 -18.48 -15.56
CA SER A 369 16.26 -19.04 -15.98
C SER A 369 17.34 -18.02 -15.68
#